data_AF-A0A353CWU4-F1
#
_entry.id   AF-A0A353CWU4-F1
#
_cell.length_a   1.000
_cell.length_b   1.000
_cell.length_c   1.000
_cell.angle_alpha   90.00
_cell.angle_beta   90.00
_cell.angle_gamma   90.00
#
_symmetry.space_group_name_H-M   'P 1'
#
loop_
_entity.id
_entity.type
_entity.pdbx_description
1 polymer ?
#
loop_
_entity_poly.entity_id
_entity_poly.type
_entity_poly.pdbx_seq_one_letter_code
_entity_poly.pdbx_strand_id
1 'polypeptide(L)' 'MAKSCAICQKSKSRGHTRVLLRGHRNVTGKRFFKPNLQKTTYLGKKVLACTKCIKQQNRTK' A
#
# COMPACT_ATOMS: atom_id res chain seq x y z
N MET A 1 2.42 16.33 -0.36
CA MET A 1 3.09 15.21 0.33
C MET A 1 2.69 13.88 -0.30
N ALA A 2 3.65 13.04 -0.71
CA ALA A 2 3.35 11.71 -1.23
C ALA A 2 2.76 10.83 -0.11
N LYS A 3 1.63 10.16 -0.37
CA LYS A 3 1.05 9.19 0.57
C LYS A 3 1.95 7.94 0.62
N SER A 4 2.94 7.94 1.51
CA SER A 4 3.84 6.83 1.80
C SER A 4 3.73 6.41 3.28
N CYS A 5 4.15 5.18 3.58
CA CYS A 5 4.25 4.70 4.96
C CYS A 5 5.43 5.38 5.67
N ALA A 6 5.21 5.96 6.85
CA ALA A 6 6.29 6.58 7.64
C ALA A 6 7.30 5.57 8.21
N ILE A 7 6.94 4.30 8.33
CA ILE A 7 7.78 3.25 8.97
C ILE A 7 8.62 2.51 7.91
N CYS A 8 7.98 2.01 6.86
CA CYS A 8 8.64 1.19 5.84
C CYS A 8 8.75 1.86 4.46
N GLN A 9 8.40 3.16 4.37
CA GLN A 9 8.49 3.99 3.17
C GLN A 9 7.71 3.47 1.95
N LYS A 10 6.85 2.46 2.13
CA LYS A 10 6.06 1.87 1.06
C LYS A 10 5.19 2.94 0.39
N SER A 11 5.38 3.09 -0.91
CA SER A 11 4.69 4.05 -1.75
C SER A 11 3.79 3.33 -2.77
N LYS A 12 3.08 4.12 -3.59
CA LYS A 12 2.28 3.59 -4.70
C LYS A 12 3.19 2.88 -5.70
N SER A 13 2.81 1.69 -6.15
CA SER A 13 3.46 1.04 -7.30
C SER A 13 2.64 1.25 -8.58
N ARG A 14 3.31 1.18 -9.73
CA ARG A 14 2.68 1.27 -11.05
C ARG A 14 2.59 -0.12 -11.65
N GLY A 15 1.51 -0.39 -12.36
CA GLY A 15 1.40 -1.60 -13.17
C GLY A 15 0.23 -1.51 -14.14
N HIS A 16 -0.26 -2.67 -14.55
CA HIS A 16 -1.29 -2.77 -15.56
C HIS A 16 -2.53 -3.48 -15.02
N THR A 17 -3.70 -3.07 -15.51
CA THR A 17 -4.92 -3.86 -15.38
C THR A 17 -4.85 -4.99 -16.40
N ARG A 18 -5.18 -6.21 -15.97
CA ARG A 18 -5.25 -7.38 -16.84
C ARG A 18 -6.66 -7.96 -16.79
N VAL A 19 -7.26 -8.16 -17.96
CA VAL A 19 -8.63 -8.69 -18.11
C VAL A 19 -8.58 -9.87 -19.06
N LEU A 20 -9.42 -10.88 -18.81
CA LEU A 20 -9.59 -12.01 -19.71
C LEU A 20 -10.51 -11.55 -20.86
N LEU A 21 -9.96 -11.37 -22.05
CA LEU A 21 -10.76 -10.97 -23.22
C LEU A 21 -11.08 -12.18 -24.12
N ARG A 22 -10.12 -13.09 -24.35
CA ARG A 22 -10.27 -14.35 -25.10
C ARG A 22 -9.16 -15.35 -24.72
N GLY A 23 -9.34 -16.11 -23.63
CA GLY A 23 -8.39 -17.17 -23.20
C GLY A 23 -7.15 -16.72 -22.42
N HIS A 24 -6.63 -15.49 -22.65
CA HIS A 24 -5.46 -14.97 -21.94
C HIS A 24 -5.75 -13.64 -21.22
N ARG A 25 -5.03 -13.40 -20.11
CA ARG A 25 -5.08 -12.16 -19.34
C ARG A 25 -4.27 -11.07 -20.04
N ASN A 26 -4.94 -10.32 -20.91
CA ASN A 26 -4.33 -9.24 -21.69
C ASN A 26 -4.24 -7.95 -20.88
N VAL A 27 -3.16 -7.20 -21.09
CA VAL A 27 -2.98 -5.87 -20.50
C VAL A 27 -3.96 -4.90 -21.16
N THR A 28 -4.86 -4.30 -20.38
CA THR A 28 -5.92 -3.42 -20.88
C THR A 28 -5.73 -1.95 -20.52
N GLY A 29 -4.91 -1.63 -19.51
CA GLY A 29 -4.69 -0.25 -19.10
C GLY A 29 -3.61 -0.09 -18.04
N LYS A 30 -3.21 1.15 -17.78
CA LYS A 30 -2.26 1.49 -16.70
C LYS A 30 -3.05 1.73 -15.40
N ARG A 31 -2.53 1.23 -14.28
CA ARG A 31 -3.11 1.48 -12.95
C ARG A 31 -2.03 1.71 -11.90
N PHE A 32 -2.43 2.35 -10.81
CA PHE A 32 -1.61 2.50 -9.61
C PHE A 32 -2.14 1.60 -8.50
N PHE A 33 -1.23 0.92 -7.80
CA PHE A 33 -1.55 0.13 -6.62
C PHE A 33 -1.13 0.95 -5.40
N LYS A 34 -2.12 1.50 -4.69
CA LYS A 34 -1.89 2.30 -3.49
C LYS A 34 -1.76 1.36 -2.28
N PRO A 35 -0.76 1.55 -1.41
CA PRO A 35 -0.71 0.82 -0.14
C PRO A 35 -1.90 1.24 0.74
N ASN A 36 -2.43 0.31 1.53
CA ASN A 36 -3.44 0.61 2.55
C ASN A 36 -2.75 1.32 3.73
N LEU A 37 -2.82 2.65 3.72
CA LEU A 37 -2.24 3.53 4.73
C LEU A 37 -3.33 3.97 5.71
N GLN A 38 -3.05 3.86 7.00
CA GLN A 38 -3.94 4.23 8.09
C GLN A 38 -3.20 5.15 9.07
N LYS A 39 -3.94 5.99 9.78
CA LYS A 39 -3.37 6.87 10.80
C LYS A 39 -3.09 6.07 12.07
N THR A 40 -1.87 6.09 12.57
CA THR A 40 -1.50 5.47 13.85
C THR A 40 -0.49 6.31 14.60
N THR A 41 -0.32 6.00 15.89
CA THR A 41 0.72 6.60 16.71
C THR A 41 1.96 5.72 16.67
N TYR A 42 3.09 6.26 16.20
CA TYR A 42 4.39 5.61 16.21
C TYR A 42 5.40 6.53 16.88
N LEU A 43 6.14 6.02 17.87
CA LEU A 43 7.12 6.80 18.65
C LEU A 43 6.52 8.12 19.21
N GLY A 44 5.30 8.07 19.74
CA GLY A 44 4.61 9.23 20.33
C GLY A 44 4.02 10.23 19.32
N LYS A 45 4.22 10.04 18.01
CA LYS A 45 3.69 10.95 16.97
C LYS A 45 2.60 10.29 16.13
N LYS A 46 1.60 11.07 15.70
CA LYS A 46 0.58 10.63 14.75
C LYS A 46 1.17 10.60 13.34
N VAL A 47 1.24 9.42 12.74
CA VAL A 47 1.81 9.20 11.40
C VAL A 47 0.89 8.36 10.52
N LEU A 48 1.10 8.40 9.20
CA LEU A 48 0.50 7.45 8.27
C LEU A 48 1.38 6.21 8.16
N ALA A 49 0.84 5.06 8.55
CA ALA A 49 1.52 3.77 8.50
C ALA A 49 0.72 2.78 7.65
N CYS A 50 1.39 1.82 6.99
CA CYS A 50 0.69 0.78 6.28
C CYS A 50 0.15 -0.29 7.24
N THR A 51 -0.95 -0.93 6.88
CA THR A 51 -1.61 -1.95 7.72
C THR A 51 -0.68 -3.11 8.12
N LYS A 52 0.31 -3.46 7.29
CA LYS A 52 1.32 -4.49 7.62
C LYS A 52 2.20 -4.07 8.81
N CYS A 53 2.65 -2.81 8.84
CA CYS A 53 3.45 -2.29 9.95
C CYS A 53 2.62 -2.17 11.23
N ILE A 54 1.35 -1.74 11.11
CA ILE A 54 0.43 -1.65 12.25
C ILE A 54 0.18 -3.03 12.86
N LYS A 55 -0.09 -4.03 12.01
CA LYS A 55 -0.27 -5.43 12.44
C LYS A 55 0.97 -5.96 13.17
N GLN A 56 2.17 -5.62 12.69
CA GLN A 56 3.42 -6.04 13.34
C GLN A 56 3.58 -5.38 14.72
N GLN A 57 3.32 -4.07 14.82
CA GLN A 57 3.40 -3.35 16.09
C GLN A 57 2.43 -3.91 17.15
N ASN A 58 1.23 -4.29 16.73
CA ASN A 58 0.24 -4.86 17.63
C ASN A 58 0.59 -6.28 18.12
N ARG A 59 1.50 -6.99 17.44
CA ARG A 59 1.98 -8.32 17.89
C ARG A 59 3.12 -8.23 18.88
N THR A 60 3.88 -7.13 18.85
CA THR A 60 5.03 -6.88 19.73
C THR A 60 4.67 -6.06 20.97
N LYS A 61 3.45 -5.52 21.01
CA LYS A 61 2.84 -4.97 22.22
C LYS A 61 2.27 -6.12 23.05
#